data_AF-A0A932HRC4-F1
#
_entry.id   AF-A0A932HRC4-F1
#
_cell.length_a   1.000
_cell.length_b   1.000
_cell.length_c   1.000
_cell.angle_alpha   90.00
_cell.angle_beta   90.00
_cell.angle_gamma   90.00
#
_symmetry.space_group_name_H-M   'P 1'
#
loop_
_entity.id
_entity.type
_entity.pdbx_description
1 polymer ?
#
loop_
_entity_poly.entity_id
_entity_poly.type
_entity_poly.pdbx_seq_one_letter_code
_entity_poly.pdbx_strand_id
1 'polypeptide(L)'
;MSKLYRNSGEVLAERAMQPDAPAASIRPSKPRGYLITEPEPARRMIYGGTMPPPPPPNQPEENTAPPKNRRVTKRRIPPSRIIFLLMVAAVAIVLYIGNIIAVNQLVNDIHKEEQKLAKILNDQEMLKARINQMSSLERVRKRAEDELGLRNPVDTPEWIAIDHEKVRALEEATQPR
;
A
#
# COMPACT_ATOMS: atom_id res chain seq x y z
N MET A 1 0.29 5.74 22.76
CA MET A 1 1.08 5.42 21.55
C MET A 1 0.54 6.23 20.38
N SER A 2 1.03 7.44 20.20
CA SER A 2 0.64 8.37 19.14
C SER A 2 1.46 8.09 17.88
N LYS A 3 0.80 7.68 16.79
CA LYS A 3 1.44 7.56 15.47
C LYS A 3 1.48 8.95 14.83
N LEU A 4 2.66 9.57 14.82
CA LEU A 4 2.92 10.79 14.06
C LEU A 4 2.76 10.50 12.57
N TYR A 5 1.77 11.15 11.94
CA TYR A 5 1.63 11.16 10.49
C TYR A 5 2.77 12.00 9.90
N ARG A 6 3.78 11.33 9.31
CA ARG A 6 4.82 12.00 8.53
C ARG A 6 4.22 12.45 7.21
N ASN A 7 4.30 13.76 6.95
CA ASN A 7 3.78 14.40 5.75
C ASN A 7 4.68 14.03 4.55
N SER A 8 4.09 13.66 3.42
CA SER A 8 4.80 13.15 2.23
C SER A 8 5.81 14.15 1.66
N GLY A 9 5.63 15.45 1.93
CA GLY A 9 6.58 16.50 1.58
C GLY A 9 7.91 16.41 2.33
N GLU A 10 7.90 16.03 3.61
CA GLU A 10 9.14 15.91 4.41
C GLU A 10 9.99 14.72 3.96
N VAL A 11 9.35 13.62 3.54
CA VAL A 11 10.05 12.42 3.05
C VAL A 11 10.78 12.69 1.73
N LEU A 12 10.24 13.58 0.89
CA LEU A 12 10.88 13.99 -0.36
C LEU A 12 12.03 14.97 -0.13
N ALA A 13 11.89 15.89 0.83
CA ALA A 13 12.96 16.81 1.22
C ALA A 13 14.15 16.08 1.90
N GLU A 14 13.87 15.08 2.75
CA GLU A 14 14.88 14.23 3.39
C GLU A 14 15.68 13.42 2.35
N ARG A 15 15.06 13.04 1.22
CA ARG A 15 15.72 12.34 0.12
C ARG A 15 16.57 13.24 -0.78
N ALA A 16 16.22 14.52 -0.90
CA ALA A 16 16.95 15.49 -1.71
C ALA A 16 18.21 16.05 -1.02
N MET A 17 18.29 15.94 0.31
CA MET A 17 19.43 16.43 1.12
C MET A 17 20.46 15.33 1.48
N GLN A 18 20.25 14.08 1.05
CA GLN A 18 21.28 13.06 1.22
C GLN A 18 22.40 13.28 0.18
N PRO A 19 23.65 13.49 0.61
CA PRO A 19 24.76 13.61 -0.32
C PRO A 19 24.89 12.30 -1.09
N ASP A 20 24.95 12.40 -2.42
CA ASP A 20 25.09 11.26 -3.32
C ASP A 20 26.23 10.36 -2.84
N ALA A 21 25.87 9.15 -2.41
CA ALA A 21 26.86 8.12 -2.12
C ALA A 21 27.69 7.88 -3.39
N PRO A 22 29.02 7.78 -3.30
CA PRO A 22 29.87 7.64 -4.48
C PRO A 22 29.43 6.41 -5.26
N ALA A 23 29.25 6.61 -6.57
CA ALA A 23 28.80 5.63 -7.54
C ALA A 23 29.39 4.25 -7.25
N ALA A 24 28.58 3.38 -6.65
CA ALA A 24 28.91 1.99 -6.47
C ALA A 24 29.07 1.39 -7.86
N SER A 25 30.32 1.09 -8.20
CA SER A 25 30.75 0.41 -9.42
C SER A 25 29.72 -0.63 -9.88
N ILE A 26 29.21 -0.41 -11.09
CA ILE A 26 28.46 -1.39 -11.85
C ILE A 26 29.36 -2.61 -11.97
N ARG A 27 29.10 -3.66 -11.16
CA ARG A 27 29.73 -4.96 -11.33
C ARG A 27 29.17 -5.55 -12.63
N PRO A 28 29.99 -5.82 -13.66
CA PRO A 28 29.51 -6.57 -14.81
C PRO A 28 29.11 -7.97 -14.34
N SER A 29 27.88 -8.35 -14.68
CA SER A 29 27.36 -9.70 -14.55
C SER A 29 28.32 -10.68 -15.23
N LYS A 30 28.76 -11.69 -14.46
CA LYS A 30 29.61 -12.79 -14.92
C LYS A 30 29.04 -13.39 -16.22
N PRO A 31 29.83 -13.54 -17.30
CA PRO A 31 29.49 -14.49 -18.34
C PRO A 31 29.51 -15.89 -17.71
N ARG A 32 28.43 -16.63 -17.91
CA ARG A 32 28.27 -18.04 -17.53
C ARG A 32 29.15 -18.89 -18.45
N GLY A 33 30.45 -18.81 -18.21
CA GLY A 33 31.47 -19.67 -18.82
C GLY A 33 31.33 -21.09 -18.29
N TYR A 34 31.40 -22.03 -19.21
CA TYR A 34 31.41 -23.46 -18.97
C TYR A 34 32.40 -23.83 -17.86
N LEU A 35 31.92 -24.59 -16.87
CA LEU A 35 32.76 -25.36 -15.97
C LEU A 35 33.45 -26.46 -16.79
N ILE A 36 34.60 -26.12 -17.37
CA ILE A 36 35.62 -27.11 -17.68
C ILE A 36 36.39 -27.27 -16.37
N THR A 37 35.97 -28.24 -15.57
CA THR A 37 36.82 -28.76 -14.51
C THR A 37 37.95 -29.51 -15.21
N GLU A 38 39.11 -28.87 -15.37
CA GLU A 38 40.35 -29.61 -15.63
C GLU A 38 40.50 -30.64 -14.51
N PRO A 39 40.63 -31.94 -14.83
CA PRO A 39 41.09 -32.88 -13.84
C PRO A 39 42.54 -32.53 -13.51
N GLU A 40 42.82 -32.33 -12.22
CA GLU A 40 44.17 -32.23 -11.69
C GLU A 40 45.12 -33.21 -12.42
N PRO A 41 46.28 -32.74 -12.92
CA PRO A 41 47.36 -33.65 -13.21
C PRO A 41 47.96 -34.10 -11.88
N ALA A 42 47.30 -35.05 -11.20
CA ALA A 42 47.88 -35.89 -10.15
C ALA A 42 48.91 -36.87 -10.75
N ARG A 43 49.82 -36.36 -11.59
CA ARG A 43 50.98 -37.05 -12.13
C ARG A 43 52.15 -36.08 -12.17
N ARG A 44 52.58 -35.67 -10.99
CA ARG A 44 53.97 -35.25 -10.77
C ARG A 44 54.49 -35.97 -9.54
N MET A 45 54.63 -37.30 -9.65
CA MET A 45 55.59 -38.01 -8.81
C MET A 45 56.97 -37.50 -9.21
N ILE A 46 57.46 -36.53 -8.44
CA ILE A 46 58.84 -36.07 -8.49
C ILE A 46 59.68 -37.26 -7.99
N TYR A 47 60.43 -37.88 -8.88
CA TYR A 47 61.39 -38.94 -8.55
C TYR A 47 62.61 -38.29 -7.88
N GLY A 48 62.42 -37.85 -6.63
CA GLY A 48 63.51 -37.55 -5.70
C GLY A 48 63.98 -38.87 -5.10
N GLY A 49 65.17 -39.30 -5.46
CA GLY A 49 65.73 -40.58 -5.03
C GLY A 49 65.82 -40.69 -3.52
N THR A 50 64.89 -41.44 -2.93
CA THR A 50 65.03 -42.31 -1.75
C THR A 50 63.78 -43.20 -1.72
N MET A 51 63.84 -44.36 -2.36
CA MET A 51 62.80 -45.37 -2.18
C MET A 51 62.83 -45.84 -0.71
N PRO A 52 61.70 -45.87 0.01
CA PRO A 52 61.65 -46.64 1.25
C PRO A 52 61.87 -48.13 0.91
N PRO A 53 62.66 -48.88 1.72
CA PRO A 53 62.94 -50.28 1.44
C PRO A 53 61.64 -51.09 1.39
N PRO A 54 61.55 -52.11 0.52
CA PRO A 54 60.37 -52.97 0.45
C PRO A 54 60.11 -53.62 1.83
N PRO A 55 58.86 -53.66 2.30
CA PRO A 55 58.54 -54.30 3.57
C PRO A 55 58.88 -55.80 3.52
N PRO A 56 59.37 -56.38 4.64
CA PRO A 56 59.71 -57.80 4.70
C PRO A 56 58.46 -58.67 4.45
N PRO A 57 58.62 -59.85 3.84
CA PRO A 57 57.53 -60.67 3.25
C PRO A 57 56.49 -61.24 4.23
N ASN A 58 56.46 -60.82 5.49
CA ASN A 58 55.62 -61.40 6.55
C ASN A 58 54.70 -60.40 7.27
N GLN A 59 54.40 -59.23 6.70
CA GLN A 59 53.37 -58.35 7.26
C GLN A 59 52.03 -58.61 6.57
N PRO A 60 50.96 -59.00 7.32
CA PRO A 60 49.62 -59.08 6.75
C PRO A 60 49.17 -57.67 6.35
N GLU A 61 48.87 -57.52 5.06
CA GLU A 61 48.41 -56.27 4.46
C GLU A 61 47.23 -55.70 5.26
N GLU A 62 47.47 -54.52 5.84
CA GLU A 62 46.46 -53.72 6.50
C GLU A 62 45.35 -53.41 5.48
N ASN A 63 44.13 -53.87 5.80
CA ASN A 63 42.89 -53.71 5.02
C ASN A 63 42.62 -52.24 4.64
N THR A 64 43.29 -51.74 3.61
CA THR A 64 42.99 -50.46 2.98
C THR A 64 42.10 -50.73 1.77
N ALA A 65 40.85 -51.09 2.06
CA ALA A 65 39.82 -51.17 1.03
C ALA A 65 39.73 -49.80 0.32
N PRO A 66 39.78 -49.75 -1.03
CA PRO A 66 39.71 -48.49 -1.75
C PRO A 66 38.36 -47.79 -1.48
N PRO A 67 38.32 -46.44 -1.44
CA PRO A 67 37.07 -45.71 -1.24
C PRO A 67 36.09 -46.08 -2.36
N LYS A 68 35.02 -46.78 -2.00
CA LYS A 68 33.97 -47.22 -2.90
C LYS A 68 33.29 -45.99 -3.51
N ASN A 69 33.66 -45.67 -4.75
CA ASN A 69 33.15 -44.54 -5.50
C ASN A 69 31.65 -44.74 -5.76
N ARG A 70 30.81 -44.20 -4.87
CA ARG A 70 29.36 -44.36 -4.90
C ARG A 70 28.83 -43.57 -6.09
N ARG A 71 28.64 -44.25 -7.22
CA ARG A 71 28.04 -43.68 -8.43
C ARG A 71 26.77 -42.95 -8.05
N VAL A 72 26.79 -41.62 -8.11
CA VAL A 72 25.61 -40.78 -7.95
C VAL A 72 24.70 -41.11 -9.12
N THR A 73 23.75 -42.00 -8.89
CA THR A 73 22.69 -42.32 -9.85
C THR A 73 21.87 -41.05 -9.99
N LYS A 74 22.22 -40.23 -11.01
CA LYS A 74 21.42 -39.08 -11.42
C LYS A 74 20.02 -39.60 -11.77
N ARG A 75 19.09 -39.49 -10.83
CA ARG A 75 17.68 -39.81 -11.03
C ARG A 75 17.18 -38.90 -12.15
N ARG A 76 17.00 -39.45 -13.35
CA ARG A 76 16.42 -38.71 -14.47
C ARG A 76 14.94 -38.56 -14.18
N ILE A 77 14.52 -37.33 -13.90
CA ILE A 77 13.11 -37.00 -13.82
C ILE A 77 12.55 -37.16 -15.24
N PRO A 78 11.48 -37.96 -15.45
CA PRO A 78 10.89 -38.10 -16.76
C PRO A 78 10.29 -36.76 -17.21
N PRO A 79 10.43 -36.38 -18.50
CA PRO A 79 9.94 -35.10 -19.01
C PRO A 79 8.44 -34.89 -18.82
N SER A 80 7.66 -35.99 -18.77
CA SER A 80 6.22 -35.95 -18.48
C SER A 80 5.88 -35.33 -17.12
N ARG A 81 6.71 -35.54 -16.09
CA ARG A 81 6.50 -34.93 -14.77
C ARG A 81 6.70 -33.42 -14.81
N ILE A 82 7.64 -32.94 -15.62
CA ILE A 82 7.89 -31.50 -15.80
C ILE A 82 6.67 -30.85 -16.47
N ILE A 83 6.15 -31.48 -17.53
CA ILE A 83 4.97 -31.00 -18.25
C ILE A 83 3.75 -30.97 -17.32
N PHE A 84 3.54 -32.02 -16.53
CA PHE A 84 2.42 -32.08 -15.58
C PHE A 84 2.52 -30.98 -14.51
N LEU A 85 3.72 -30.74 -13.98
CA LEU A 85 3.95 -29.68 -13.00
C LEU A 85 3.68 -28.29 -13.60
N LEU A 86 4.08 -28.05 -14.85
CA LEU A 86 3.75 -26.81 -15.56
C LEU A 86 2.24 -26.65 -15.76
N MET A 87 1.52 -27.72 -16.09
CA MET A 87 0.07 -27.66 -16.23
C MET A 87 -0.61 -27.33 -14.91
N VAL A 88 -0.23 -28.00 -13.82
CA VAL A 88 -0.77 -27.73 -12.47
C VAL A 88 -0.44 -26.30 -12.04
N ALA A 89 0.78 -25.84 -12.30
CA ALA A 89 1.19 -24.46 -12.00
C ALA A 89 0.34 -23.45 -12.78
N ALA A 90 0.08 -23.68 -14.06
CA ALA A 90 -0.78 -22.81 -14.87
C ALA A 90 -2.22 -22.75 -14.32
N VAL A 91 -2.80 -23.89 -13.97
CA VAL A 91 -4.15 -23.95 -13.37
C VAL A 91 -4.19 -23.22 -12.02
N ALA A 92 -3.17 -23.41 -11.18
CA ALA A 92 -3.06 -22.73 -9.90
C ALA A 92 -2.97 -21.20 -10.06
N ILE A 93 -2.23 -20.71 -11.05
CA ILE A 93 -2.14 -19.27 -11.36
C ILE A 93 -3.50 -18.72 -11.78
N VAL A 94 -4.24 -19.41 -12.65
CA VAL A 94 -5.57 -18.96 -13.10
C VAL A 94 -6.56 -18.92 -11.93
N LEU A 95 -6.58 -19.95 -11.09
CA LEU A 95 -7.41 -19.98 -9.87
C LEU A 95 -7.04 -18.86 -8.90
N TYR A 96 -5.75 -18.57 -8.74
CA TYR A 96 -5.27 -17.50 -7.88
C TYR A 96 -5.73 -16.12 -8.37
N ILE A 97 -5.59 -15.85 -9.67
CA ILE A 97 -6.07 -14.60 -10.28
C ILE A 97 -7.59 -14.48 -10.13
N GLY A 98 -8.33 -15.57 -10.38
CA GLY A 98 -9.78 -15.60 -10.21
C GLY A 98 -10.21 -15.24 -8.77
N ASN A 99 -9.50 -15.78 -7.77
CA ASN A 99 -9.75 -15.48 -6.38
C ASN A 99 -9.48 -14.00 -6.04
N ILE A 100 -8.37 -13.43 -6.54
CA ILE A 100 -8.06 -12.00 -6.35
C ILE A 100 -9.16 -11.12 -6.97
N ILE A 101 -9.65 -11.46 -8.16
CA ILE A 101 -10.73 -10.69 -8.80
C ILE A 101 -12.00 -10.72 -7.95
N ALA A 102 -12.37 -11.88 -7.39
CA ALA A 102 -13.52 -12.02 -6.52
C ALA A 102 -13.38 -11.18 -5.23
N VAL A 103 -12.20 -11.19 -4.61
CA VAL A 103 -11.92 -10.35 -3.43
C VAL A 103 -12.00 -8.86 -3.78
N ASN A 104 -11.45 -8.44 -4.91
CA ASN A 104 -11.53 -7.05 -5.37
C ASN A 104 -12.97 -6.62 -5.65
N GLN A 105 -13.81 -7.50 -6.22
CA GLN A 105 -15.23 -7.23 -6.41
C GLN A 105 -15.95 -7.05 -5.06
N LEU A 106 -15.68 -7.92 -4.10
CA LEU A 106 -16.25 -7.81 -2.76
C LEU A 106 -15.86 -6.51 -2.06
N VAL A 107 -14.59 -6.10 -2.14
CA VAL A 107 -14.12 -4.82 -1.59
C VAL A 107 -14.83 -3.64 -2.26
N ASN A 108 -15.01 -3.69 -3.58
CA ASN A 108 -15.76 -2.65 -4.30
C ASN A 108 -17.23 -2.59 -3.87
N ASP A 109 -17.85 -3.73 -3.60
CA ASP A 109 -19.25 -3.77 -3.17
C ASP A 109 -19.41 -3.27 -1.72
N ILE A 110 -18.48 -3.61 -0.82
CA ILE A 110 -18.40 -3.02 0.52
C ILE A 110 -18.28 -1.50 0.42
N HIS A 111 -17.38 -0.99 -0.42
CA HIS A 111 -17.20 0.44 -0.58
C HIS A 111 -18.46 1.15 -1.10
N LYS A 112 -19.18 0.53 -2.04
CA LYS A 112 -20.48 1.06 -2.51
C LYS A 112 -21.52 1.07 -1.40
N GLU A 113 -21.57 0.04 -0.55
CA GLU A 113 -22.49 0.01 0.58
C GLU A 113 -22.16 1.06 1.64
N GLU A 114 -20.87 1.24 1.95
CA GLU A 114 -20.39 2.31 2.83
C GLU A 114 -20.79 3.70 2.30
N GLN A 115 -20.61 3.95 1.00
CA GLN A 115 -21.04 5.19 0.37
C GLN A 115 -22.56 5.41 0.48
N LYS A 116 -23.37 4.35 0.30
CA LYS A 116 -24.82 4.43 0.48
C LYS A 116 -25.19 4.75 1.93
N LEU A 117 -24.54 4.12 2.90
CA LEU A 117 -24.74 4.41 4.32
C LEU A 117 -24.39 5.85 4.66
N ALA A 118 -23.22 6.32 4.22
CA ALA A 118 -22.80 7.71 4.43
C ALA A 118 -23.81 8.72 3.85
N LYS A 119 -24.34 8.43 2.66
CA LYS A 119 -25.39 9.26 2.05
C LYS A 119 -26.66 9.29 2.90
N ILE A 120 -27.15 8.13 3.36
CA ILE A 120 -28.36 8.06 4.18
C ILE A 120 -28.18 8.82 5.49
N LEU A 121 -27.01 8.71 6.14
CA LEU A 121 -26.72 9.44 7.37
C LEU A 121 -26.70 10.95 7.14
N ASN A 122 -26.08 11.41 6.05
CA ASN A 122 -26.07 12.82 5.68
C ASN A 122 -27.50 13.33 5.39
N ASP A 123 -28.31 12.54 4.69
CA ASP A 123 -29.71 12.89 4.40
C ASP A 123 -30.52 12.99 5.71
N GLN A 124 -30.30 12.07 6.67
CA GLN A 124 -30.92 12.13 7.99
C GLN A 124 -30.49 13.37 8.78
N GLU A 125 -29.22 13.73 8.75
CA GLU A 125 -28.71 14.92 9.42
C GLU A 125 -29.31 16.19 8.82
N MET A 126 -29.36 16.28 7.49
CA MET A 126 -30.02 17.38 6.79
C MET A 126 -31.50 17.48 7.15
N LEU A 127 -32.22 16.35 7.21
CA LEU A 127 -33.63 16.31 7.62
C LEU A 127 -33.82 16.79 9.07
N LYS A 128 -32.95 16.34 9.99
CA LYS A 128 -32.97 16.81 11.39
C LYS A 128 -32.72 18.31 11.49
N ALA A 129 -31.75 18.83 10.74
CA ALA A 129 -31.48 20.26 10.69
C ALA A 129 -32.70 21.04 10.17
N ARG A 130 -33.36 20.54 9.13
CA ARG A 130 -34.56 21.17 8.56
C ARG A 130 -35.75 21.14 9.51
N ILE A 131 -35.96 20.04 10.21
CA ILE A 131 -37.00 19.94 11.27
C ILE A 131 -36.71 20.95 12.38
N ASN A 132 -35.45 21.08 12.80
CA ASN A 132 -35.08 22.03 13.84
C ASN A 132 -35.31 23.48 13.39
N GLN A 133 -34.99 23.83 12.14
CA GLN A 133 -35.31 25.14 11.57
C GLN A 133 -36.81 25.40 11.49
N MET A 134 -37.61 24.42 11.05
CA MET A 134 -39.07 24.57 11.00
C MET A 134 -39.66 24.72 12.41
N SER A 135 -39.20 23.92 13.37
CA SER A 135 -39.62 24.02 14.76
C SER A 135 -39.20 25.34 15.41
N SER A 136 -38.02 25.86 15.10
CA SER A 136 -37.59 27.16 15.62
C SER A 136 -38.44 28.29 15.04
N LEU A 137 -38.74 28.27 13.74
CA LEU A 137 -39.64 29.23 13.09
C LEU A 137 -41.04 29.19 13.69
N GLU A 138 -41.59 28.00 13.93
CA GLU A 138 -42.91 27.83 14.53
C GLU A 138 -42.95 28.38 15.97
N ARG A 139 -41.90 28.14 16.77
CA ARG A 139 -41.78 28.71 18.12
C ARG A 139 -41.68 30.24 18.09
N VAL A 140 -40.89 30.79 17.17
CA VAL A 140 -40.75 32.24 17.01
C VAL A 140 -42.08 32.86 16.59
N ARG A 141 -42.76 32.24 15.61
CA ARG A 141 -44.08 32.67 15.15
C ARG A 141 -45.09 32.66 16.28
N LYS A 142 -45.17 31.56 17.04
CA LYS A 142 -46.08 31.44 18.17
C LYS A 142 -45.82 32.53 19.23
N ARG A 143 -44.56 32.79 19.60
CA ARG A 143 -44.24 33.90 20.52
C ARG A 143 -44.60 35.27 19.95
N ALA A 144 -44.34 35.51 18.67
CA ALA A 144 -44.70 36.78 18.03
C ALA A 144 -46.21 37.01 18.00
N GLU A 145 -47.00 35.97 17.75
CA GLU A 145 -48.47 36.05 17.74
C GLU A 145 -49.03 36.16 19.18
N ASP A 146 -48.56 35.33 20.11
CA ASP A 146 -49.10 35.23 21.47
C ASP A 146 -48.64 36.37 22.40
N GLU A 147 -47.35 36.72 22.38
CA GLU A 147 -46.78 37.70 23.32
C GLU A 147 -46.75 39.12 22.73
N LEU A 148 -46.49 39.25 21.43
CA LEU A 148 -46.33 40.55 20.76
C LEU A 148 -47.58 40.97 19.97
N GLY A 149 -48.58 40.09 19.82
CA GLY A 149 -49.78 40.35 19.03
C GLY A 149 -49.51 40.60 17.55
N LEU A 150 -48.30 40.27 17.07
CA LEU A 150 -47.88 40.51 15.69
C LEU A 150 -48.58 39.50 14.80
N ARG A 151 -49.51 39.99 13.97
CA ARG A 151 -50.13 39.20 12.91
C ARG A 151 -49.36 39.40 11.61
N ASN A 152 -49.19 38.31 10.87
CA ASN A 152 -48.59 38.38 9.54
C ASN A 152 -49.46 39.27 8.64
N PRO A 153 -48.94 40.39 8.10
CA PRO A 153 -49.71 41.25 7.22
C PRO A 153 -50.08 40.48 5.93
N VAL A 154 -51.31 40.70 5.46
CA VAL A 154 -51.82 40.04 4.24
C VAL A 154 -51.23 40.69 2.99
N ASP A 155 -50.87 41.97 3.08
CA ASP A 155 -50.27 42.73 2.00
C ASP A 155 -48.74 42.61 2.03
N THR A 156 -48.14 42.40 0.85
CA THR A 156 -46.69 42.43 0.68
C THR A 156 -46.12 43.79 1.08
N PRO A 157 -45.07 43.84 1.91
CA PRO A 157 -44.50 45.10 2.35
C PRO A 157 -43.98 45.88 1.14
N GLU A 158 -44.52 47.08 0.93
CA GLU A 158 -43.98 48.00 -0.08
C GLU A 158 -42.57 48.42 0.33
N TRP A 159 -41.66 48.42 -0.64
CA TRP A 159 -40.30 48.89 -0.43
C TRP A 159 -40.34 50.39 -0.12
N ILE A 160 -40.10 50.74 1.13
CA ILE A 160 -39.97 52.14 1.56
C ILE A 160 -38.66 52.66 0.96
N ALA A 161 -38.77 53.45 -0.10
CA ALA A 161 -37.65 54.25 -0.60
C ALA A 161 -37.34 55.33 0.46
N ILE A 162 -36.28 55.09 1.23
CA ILE A 162 -35.80 56.04 2.22
C ILE A 162 -35.13 57.20 1.48
N ASP A 163 -35.75 58.37 1.53
CA ASP A 163 -35.18 59.59 0.97
C ASP A 163 -34.06 60.10 1.87
N HIS A 164 -32.81 59.84 1.46
CA HIS A 164 -31.60 60.14 2.23
C HIS A 164 -31.42 61.64 2.52
N GLU A 165 -32.02 62.53 1.73
CA GLU A 165 -31.93 63.98 1.96
C GLU A 165 -32.68 64.40 3.22
N LYS A 166 -33.86 63.80 3.46
CA LYS A 166 -34.67 64.07 4.67
C LYS A 166 -34.04 63.48 5.93
N VAL A 167 -33.37 62.33 5.82
CA VAL A 167 -32.64 61.72 6.95
C VAL A 167 -31.50 62.64 7.39
N ARG A 168 -30.75 63.20 6.44
CA ARG A 168 -29.65 64.13 6.71
C ARG A 168 -30.13 65.43 7.38
N ALA A 169 -31.23 65.99 6.91
CA ALA A 169 -31.82 67.18 7.50
C ALA A 169 -32.30 66.96 8.95
N LEU A 170 -32.79 65.76 9.26
CA LEU A 170 -33.20 65.39 10.63
C LEU A 170 -31.98 65.19 11.54
N GLU A 171 -30.90 64.57 11.05
CA GLU A 171 -29.66 64.41 11.83
C GLU A 171 -29.03 65.76 12.18
N GLU A 172 -29.01 66.71 11.24
CA GLU A 172 -28.51 68.07 11.49
C GLU A 172 -29.39 68.85 12.49
N ALA A 173 -30.71 68.62 12.48
CA ALA A 173 -31.64 69.27 13.40
C ALA A 173 -31.62 68.70 14.82
N THR A 174 -31.21 67.44 15.00
CA THR A 174 -31.26 66.74 16.29
C THR A 174 -29.91 66.74 17.02
N GLN A 175 -28.87 67.36 16.44
CA GLN A 175 -27.55 67.43 17.05
C GLN A 175 -27.54 68.55 18.12
N PRO A 176 -27.50 68.21 19.43
CA PRO A 176 -27.40 69.23 20.46
C PRO A 176 -26.02 69.87 20.39
N ARG A 177 -26.00 71.20 20.38
CA ARG A 177 -24.78 72.02 20.48
C ARG A 177 -24.05 71.81 21.80
#